data_AF-A0A1D1W8R0-F1
#
_entry.id   AF-A0A1D1W8R0-F1
#
_cell.length_a   1.000
_cell.length_b   1.000
_cell.length_c   1.000
_cell.angle_alpha   90.00
_cell.angle_beta   90.00
_cell.angle_gamma   90.00
#
_symmetry.space_group_name_H-M   'P 1'
#
loop_
_entity.id
_entity.type
_entity.pdbx_description
1 polymer ?
#
loop_
_entity_poly.entity_id
_entity_poly.type
_entity_poly.pdbx_seq_one_letter_code
_entity_poly.pdbx_strand_id
1 'polypeptide(L)'
;MAEVPEDAEVPEDVCPALYGASLIALLKKTGGIRPITVSNTLRRLAGNIVSERVMEATGKLVGPQQLAMALEAAPKQQHIPLELSSQARQAAKLC
;
A
#
# COMPACT_ATOMS: atom_id res chain seq x y z
N MET A 1 -10.50 7.07 -23.90
CA MET A 1 -9.64 7.60 -22.83
C MET A 1 -9.30 9.01 -23.25
N ALA A 2 -9.63 10.04 -22.47
CA ALA A 2 -9.19 11.39 -22.78
C ALA A 2 -7.69 11.46 -22.53
N GLU A 3 -6.92 11.83 -23.55
CA GLU A 3 -5.49 12.06 -23.43
C GLU A 3 -5.29 13.38 -22.69
N VAL A 4 -4.62 13.32 -21.54
CA VAL A 4 -4.20 14.52 -20.82
C VAL A 4 -2.93 15.01 -21.51
N PRO A 5 -2.87 16.27 -21.97
CA PRO A 5 -1.67 16.81 -22.61
C PRO A 5 -0.46 16.68 -21.68
N GLU A 6 0.72 16.37 -22.24
CA GLU A 6 1.95 16.19 -21.46
C GLU A 6 2.36 17.46 -20.67
N ASP A 7 1.91 18.64 -21.11
CA ASP A 7 2.15 19.94 -20.49
C ASP A 7 0.94 20.48 -19.69
N ALA A 8 -0.03 19.63 -19.34
CA ALA A 8 -1.17 20.06 -18.55
C ALA A 8 -0.76 20.36 -17.10
N GLU A 9 -0.60 21.64 -16.80
CA GLU A 9 -0.29 22.10 -15.45
C GLU A 9 -1.56 22.23 -14.59
N VAL A 10 -1.46 21.82 -13.33
CA VAL A 10 -2.55 21.99 -12.36
C VAL A 10 -2.50 23.42 -11.82
N PRO A 11 -3.61 24.17 -11.84
CA PRO A 11 -3.65 25.50 -11.25
C PRO A 11 -3.23 25.49 -9.77
N GLU A 12 -2.37 26.44 -9.37
CA GLU A 12 -1.80 26.50 -8.02
C GLU A 12 -2.87 26.48 -6.92
N ASP A 13 -4.01 27.15 -7.15
CA ASP A 13 -5.13 27.22 -6.20
C ASP A 13 -5.75 25.84 -5.89
N VAL A 14 -5.61 24.88 -6.80
CA VAL A 14 -6.20 23.55 -6.71
C VAL A 14 -5.17 22.51 -6.20
N CYS A 15 -3.88 22.84 -6.26
CA CYS A 15 -2.80 22.00 -5.76
C CYS A 15 -2.97 21.58 -4.29
N PRO A 16 -3.36 22.45 -3.34
CA PRO A 16 -3.61 22.04 -1.95
C PRO A 16 -4.71 20.99 -1.85
N ALA A 17 -5.74 21.09 -2.70
CA ALA A 17 -6.80 20.09 -2.74
C ALA A 17 -6.26 18.76 -3.30
N LEU A 18 -5.58 18.76 -4.45
CA LEU A 18 -5.15 17.52 -5.12
C LEU A 18 -3.95 16.84 -4.46
N TYR A 19 -2.99 17.61 -3.99
CA TYR A 19 -1.70 17.12 -3.48
C TYR A 19 -1.57 17.23 -1.96
N GLY A 20 -2.43 18.01 -1.30
CA GLY A 20 -2.44 18.15 0.15
C GLY A 20 -2.89 16.90 0.89
N ALA A 21 -2.51 16.85 2.16
CA ALA A 21 -2.94 15.85 3.13
C ALA A 21 -2.76 16.39 4.55
N SER A 22 -3.57 15.90 5.47
CA SER A 22 -3.45 16.20 6.89
C SER A 22 -2.67 15.11 7.62
N LEU A 23 -1.85 15.46 8.60
CA LEU A 23 -1.17 14.50 9.47
C LEU A 23 -1.96 14.33 10.77
N ILE A 24 -2.28 13.09 11.12
CA ILE A 24 -2.92 12.74 12.39
C ILE A 24 -1.93 11.92 13.22
N ALA A 25 -1.65 12.38 14.43
CA ALA A 25 -0.83 11.66 15.38
C ALA A 25 -1.69 10.65 16.16
N LEU A 26 -1.47 9.36 15.92
CA LEU A 26 -2.11 8.28 16.69
C LEU A 26 -1.13 7.71 17.71
N LEU A 27 -1.60 7.35 18.90
CA LEU A 27 -0.77 6.64 19.87
C LEU A 27 -0.66 5.15 19.48
N LYS A 28 0.56 4.62 19.45
CA LYS A 28 0.78 3.18 19.27
C LYS A 28 0.42 2.44 20.56
N LYS A 29 -0.10 1.20 20.43
CA LYS A 29 -0.37 0.31 21.57
C LYS A 29 0.87 0.03 22.44
N THR A 30 2.05 0.02 21.82
CA THR A 30 3.34 -0.20 22.49
C THR A 30 3.98 1.10 23.02
N GLY A 31 3.26 2.23 22.98
CA GLY A 31 3.83 3.55 23.23
C GLY A 31 4.46 4.20 21.98
N GLY A 32 4.59 5.53 22.01
CA GLY A 32 5.08 6.36 20.91
C GLY A 32 3.99 6.83 19.93
N ILE A 33 4.37 7.76 19.04
CA ILE A 33 3.47 8.36 18.04
C ILE A 33 3.56 7.61 16.70
N ARG A 34 2.42 7.30 16.11
CA ARG A 34 2.23 6.85 14.73
C ARG A 34 1.62 8.01 13.93
N PRO A 35 2.42 8.76 13.15
CA PRO A 35 1.86 9.74 12.24
C PRO A 35 1.15 8.99 11.09
N ILE A 36 -0.10 9.37 10.81
CA ILE A 36 -0.88 8.89 9.68
C ILE A 36 -1.20 10.07 8.78
N THR A 37 -0.82 9.96 7.52
CA THR A 37 -1.21 10.92 6.48
C THR A 37 -2.63 10.59 5.99
N VAL A 38 -3.52 11.57 6.08
CA VAL A 38 -4.90 11.50 5.59
C VAL A 38 -5.02 12.41 4.37
N SER A 39 -5.01 11.80 3.18
CA SER A 39 -5.32 12.47 1.93
C SER A 39 -6.83 12.64 1.75
N ASN A 40 -7.22 13.52 0.82
CA ASN A 40 -8.62 13.71 0.48
C ASN A 40 -9.25 12.46 -0.19
N THR A 41 -10.58 12.51 -0.34
CA THR A 41 -11.36 11.42 -0.94
C THR A 41 -10.98 11.16 -2.41
N LEU A 42 -10.74 12.22 -3.21
CA LEU A 42 -10.42 12.09 -4.63
C LEU A 42 -9.10 11.33 -4.85
N ARG A 43 -8.06 11.66 -4.06
CA ARG A 43 -6.76 11.00 -4.11
C ARG A 43 -6.82 9.57 -3.60
N ARG A 44 -7.64 9.29 -2.57
CA ARG A 44 -7.93 7.91 -2.13
C ARG A 44 -8.62 7.10 -3.22
N LEU A 45 -9.61 7.69 -3.90
CA LEU A 45 -10.32 7.03 -5.00
C LEU A 45 -9.38 6.73 -6.17
N ALA A 46 -8.58 7.71 -6.59
CA ALA A 46 -7.58 7.51 -7.64
C ALA A 46 -6.57 6.41 -7.25
N GLY A 47 -6.10 6.43 -5.99
CA GLY A 47 -5.24 5.39 -5.43
C GLY A 47 -5.87 4.00 -5.53
N ASN A 48 -7.14 3.86 -5.12
CA ASN A 48 -7.85 2.59 -5.22
C ASN A 48 -7.97 2.08 -6.67
N ILE A 49 -8.34 2.94 -7.62
CA ILE A 49 -8.44 2.55 -9.04
C ILE A 49 -7.08 2.06 -9.58
N VAL A 50 -6.00 2.76 -9.24
CA VAL A 50 -4.65 2.34 -9.66
C VAL A 50 -4.26 1.04 -8.96
N SER A 51 -4.49 0.92 -7.65
CA SER A 51 -4.23 -0.30 -6.88
C SER A 51 -4.95 -1.51 -7.48
N GLU A 52 -6.25 -1.41 -7.78
CA GLU A 52 -7.03 -2.49 -8.40
C GLU A 52 -6.40 -2.98 -9.71
N ARG A 53 -5.90 -2.06 -10.54
CA ARG A 53 -5.25 -2.41 -11.83
C ARG A 53 -3.92 -3.12 -11.66
N VAL A 54 -3.14 -2.78 -10.64
CA VAL A 54 -1.80 -3.36 -10.44
C VAL A 54 -1.79 -4.54 -9.47
N MET A 55 -2.87 -4.73 -8.71
CA MET A 55 -2.96 -5.73 -7.64
C MET A 55 -2.75 -7.16 -8.15
N GLU A 56 -3.28 -7.53 -9.31
CA GLU A 56 -3.10 -8.88 -9.86
C GLU A 56 -1.64 -9.16 -10.24
N ALA A 57 -1.04 -8.26 -11.01
CA ALA A 57 0.36 -8.39 -11.45
C ALA A 57 1.33 -8.37 -10.26
N THR A 58 1.10 -7.44 -9.33
CA THR A 58 1.90 -7.31 -8.11
C THR A 58 1.73 -8.54 -7.23
N GLY A 59 0.49 -9.01 -7.06
CA GLY A 59 0.18 -10.18 -6.25
C GLY A 59 0.82 -11.47 -6.74
N LYS A 60 0.92 -11.67 -8.06
CA LYS A 60 1.67 -12.81 -8.64
C LYS A 60 3.16 -12.74 -8.32
N LEU A 61 3.72 -11.54 -8.29
CA LEU A 61 5.15 -11.32 -8.04
C LEU A 61 5.51 -11.47 -6.56
N VAL A 62 4.73 -10.89 -5.65
CA VAL A 62 5.08 -10.77 -4.22
C VAL A 62 4.31 -11.74 -3.31
N GLY A 63 3.29 -12.42 -3.83
CA GLY A 63 2.42 -13.32 -3.08
C GLY A 63 3.14 -14.37 -2.23
N PRO A 64 4.21 -15.05 -2.72
CA PRO A 64 4.93 -16.04 -1.94
C PRO A 64 5.62 -15.50 -0.67
N GLN A 65 5.98 -14.22 -0.66
CA GLN A 65 6.73 -13.58 0.44
C GLN A 65 5.84 -12.68 1.31
N GLN A 66 4.64 -12.34 0.83
CA GLN A 66 3.75 -11.42 1.52
C GLN A 66 2.94 -12.12 2.63
N LEU A 67 3.34 -11.93 3.89
CA LEU A 67 2.63 -12.49 5.06
C LEU A 67 1.55 -11.58 5.64
N ALA A 68 1.61 -10.27 5.38
CA ALA A 68 0.88 -9.27 6.16
C ALA A 68 -0.44 -8.82 5.53
N MET A 69 -0.63 -9.01 4.22
CA MET A 69 -1.78 -8.48 3.49
C MET A 69 -2.39 -9.59 2.62
N ALA A 70 -3.67 -9.89 2.88
CA ALA A 70 -4.43 -10.84 2.10
C ALA A 70 -4.62 -10.30 0.67
N LEU A 71 -4.30 -11.14 -0.31
CA LEU A 71 -4.61 -10.92 -1.72
C LEU A 71 -5.70 -11.92 -2.09
N GLU A 72 -6.84 -11.45 -2.59
CA GLU A 72 -7.97 -12.31 -3.03
C GLU A 72 -7.52 -13.37 -4.05
N ALA A 73 -6.52 -13.05 -4.88
CA ALA A 73 -5.99 -13.93 -5.93
C ALA A 73 -4.66 -14.62 -5.57
N ALA A 74 -4.22 -14.60 -4.31
CA ALA A 74 -3.07 -15.41 -3.93
C ALA A 74 -3.43 -16.89 -4.12
N PRO A 75 -2.63 -17.69 -4.86
CA PRO A 75 -2.83 -19.14 -4.86
C PRO A 75 -2.83 -19.58 -3.40
N LYS A 76 -3.88 -20.32 -2.99
CA LYS A 76 -3.98 -20.89 -1.64
C LYS A 76 -2.61 -21.45 -1.32
N GLN A 77 -1.94 -20.89 -0.29
CA GLN A 77 -0.61 -21.32 0.09
C GLN A 77 -0.63 -22.85 0.17
N GLN A 78 0.02 -23.51 -0.80
CA GLN A 78 0.30 -24.92 -0.66
C GLN A 78 1.21 -25.00 0.56
N HIS A 79 0.74 -25.75 1.55
CA HIS A 79 1.36 -26.00 2.85
C HIS A 79 2.87 -25.72 2.84
N ILE A 80 3.27 -24.50 3.21
CA ILE A 80 4.68 -24.19 3.43
C ILE A 80 5.06 -24.98 4.69
N PRO A 81 6.04 -25.91 4.62
CA PRO A 81 6.45 -26.67 5.80
C PRO A 81 6.76 -25.72 6.95
N LEU A 82 6.23 -26.00 8.14
CA LEU A 82 6.32 -25.13 9.32
C LEU A 82 7.77 -24.68 9.59
N GLU A 83 8.73 -25.54 9.27
CA GLU A 83 10.19 -25.33 9.33
C GLU A 83 10.71 -24.17 8.47
N LEU A 84 10.17 -23.96 7.26
CA LEU A 84 10.57 -22.82 6.42
C LEU A 84 10.01 -21.50 6.97
N SER A 85 8.83 -21.56 7.59
CA SER A 85 8.19 -20.38 8.17
C SER A 85 8.84 -19.93 9.48
N SER A 86 9.41 -20.85 10.26
CA SER A 86 10.16 -20.54 11.48
C SER A 86 11.52 -19.94 11.15
N GLN A 87 12.24 -20.50 10.17
CA GLN A 87 13.52 -19.97 9.68
C GLN A 87 13.38 -18.57 9.06
N ALA A 88 12.35 -18.33 8.23
CA ALA A 88 12.09 -17.01 7.66
C ALA A 88 11.77 -15.96 8.74
N ARG A 89 11.00 -16.34 9.78
CA ARG A 89 10.73 -15.47 10.93
C ARG A 89 11.96 -15.23 11.82
N GLN A 90 12.85 -16.22 11.96
CA GLN A 90 14.11 -16.07 12.69
C GLN A 90 15.07 -15.15 11.94
N ALA A 91 15.21 -15.31 10.62
CA ALA A 91 16.04 -14.43 9.79
C ALA A 91 15.54 -12.98 9.82
N ALA A 92 14.22 -12.76 9.75
CA ALA A 92 13.63 -11.42 9.84
C ALA A 92 13.69 -10.79 11.26
N LYS A 93 14.03 -11.57 12.29
CA LYS A 93 14.28 -11.09 13.67
C LYS A 93 15.75 -10.76 13.92
N LEU A 94 16.65 -11.15 13.02
CA LEU A 94 18.09 -10.97 13.13
C LEU A 94 18.64 -9.82 12.27
N CYS A 95 17.81 -9.23 11.40
CA CYS A 95 18.06 -7.95 10.73
C CYS A 95 17.37 -6.81 11.49
#